data_AF-A0A4Q0IG27-F1
#
_entry.id   AF-A0A4Q0IG27-F1
#
_cell.length_a   1.000
_cell.length_b   1.000
_cell.length_c   1.000
_cell.angle_alpha   90.00
_cell.angle_beta   90.00
_cell.angle_gamma   90.00
#
_symmetry.space_group_name_H-M   'P 1'
#
loop_
_entity.id
_entity.type
_entity.pdbx_description
1 polymer ?
#
loop_
_entity_poly.entity_id
_entity_poly.type
_entity_poly.pdbx_seq_one_letter_code
_entity_poly.pdbx_strand_id
1 'polypeptide(L)'
;DATMRAVQRIDNARNSKGSEIQKFAASIEQKARSNGYLNEASYNADMQKLQKMQQDAENYLANLSRNADNELGQQQIQLNDSIEKFIKEYNATRKYDAILYKNAGVYFNPELDITNEVIEGLNARYTKPAEKK
;
A
#
# COMPACT_ATOMS: atom_id res chain seq x y z
N ASP A 1 -3.13 10.28 0.56
CA ASP A 1 -3.59 9.12 1.32
C ASP A 1 -2.73 7.90 0.99
N ALA A 2 -2.28 7.16 2.00
CA ALA A 2 -1.43 5.99 1.84
C ALA A 2 -2.20 4.82 1.21
N THR A 3 -3.48 4.67 1.56
CA THR A 3 -4.37 3.64 1.00
C THR A 3 -4.53 3.81 -0.51
N MET A 4 -4.77 5.05 -0.98
CA MET A 4 -4.86 5.32 -2.42
C MET A 4 -3.57 4.98 -3.16
N ARG A 5 -2.40 5.27 -2.58
CA ARG A 5 -1.11 4.91 -3.19
C ARG A 5 -0.90 3.40 -3.24
N ALA A 6 -1.30 2.68 -2.20
CA ALA A 6 -1.27 1.22 -2.18
C ALA A 6 -2.13 0.63 -3.31
N VAL A 7 -3.38 1.09 -3.44
CA VAL A 7 -4.29 0.67 -4.51
C VAL A 7 -3.70 0.95 -5.89
N GLN A 8 -3.20 2.17 -6.13
CA GLN A 8 -2.57 2.54 -7.40
C GLN A 8 -1.37 1.65 -7.74
N ARG A 9 -0.52 1.31 -6.77
CA ARG A 9 0.62 0.40 -6.99
C ARG A 9 0.14 -0.99 -7.43
N ILE A 10 -0.90 -1.53 -6.79
CA ILE A 10 -1.47 -2.84 -7.11
C ILE A 10 -2.09 -2.83 -8.51
N ASP A 11 -2.86 -1.79 -8.85
CA ASP A 11 -3.49 -1.67 -10.16
C ASP A 11 -2.47 -1.54 -11.28
N ASN A 12 -1.44 -0.72 -11.09
CA ASN A 12 -0.34 -0.58 -12.05
C ASN A 12 0.42 -1.90 -12.23
N ALA A 13 0.69 -2.62 -11.14
CA ALA A 13 1.32 -3.94 -11.20
C ALA A 13 0.46 -4.95 -11.98
N ARG A 14 -0.84 -4.98 -11.72
CA ARG A 14 -1.80 -5.85 -12.40
C ARG A 14 -1.84 -5.56 -13.90
N ASN A 15 -1.95 -4.28 -14.27
CA ASN A 15 -2.00 -3.85 -15.67
C ASN A 15 -0.69 -4.18 -16.41
N SER A 16 0.45 -3.94 -15.77
CA SER A 16 1.77 -4.26 -16.34
C SER A 16 1.91 -5.76 -16.59
N LYS A 17 1.63 -6.59 -15.58
CA LYS A 17 1.73 -8.06 -15.69
C LYS A 17 0.72 -8.63 -16.68
N GLY A 18 -0.50 -8.12 -16.69
CA GLY A 18 -1.51 -8.50 -17.68
C GLY A 18 -1.05 -8.19 -19.11
N SER A 19 -0.48 -7.01 -19.34
CA SER A 19 0.06 -6.63 -20.65
C SER A 19 1.23 -7.51 -21.08
N GLU A 20 2.15 -7.84 -20.17
CA GLU A 20 3.28 -8.74 -20.43
C GLU A 20 2.79 -10.14 -20.85
N ILE A 21 1.82 -10.71 -20.12
CA ILE A 21 1.25 -12.02 -20.40
C ILE A 21 0.52 -12.01 -21.75
N GLN A 22 -0.31 -10.99 -22.01
CA GLN A 22 -1.05 -10.85 -23.27
C GLN A 22 -0.11 -10.72 -24.48
N LYS A 23 0.94 -9.91 -24.37
CA LYS A 23 1.96 -9.77 -25.42
C LYS A 23 2.68 -11.08 -25.69
N PHE A 24 3.02 -11.82 -24.63
CA PHE A 24 3.68 -13.11 -24.78
C PHE A 24 2.76 -14.16 -25.42
N ALA A 25 1.50 -14.24 -25.00
CA ALA A 25 0.50 -15.11 -25.62
C ALA A 25 0.31 -14.78 -27.11
N ALA A 26 0.18 -13.51 -27.47
CA ALA A 26 0.08 -13.08 -28.87
C ALA A 26 1.33 -13.47 -29.68
N SER A 27 2.52 -13.41 -29.07
CA SER A 27 3.77 -13.85 -29.73
C SER A 27 3.80 -15.35 -30.01
N ILE A 28 3.22 -16.17 -29.12
CA ILE A 28 3.09 -17.62 -29.30
C ILE A 28 2.14 -17.90 -30.47
N GLU A 29 0.97 -17.26 -30.49
CA GLU A 29 0.00 -17.41 -31.58
C GLU A 29 0.60 -17.00 -32.93
N GLN A 30 1.33 -15.88 -32.97
CA GLN A 30 1.97 -15.41 -34.19
C GLN A 30 3.02 -16.40 -34.71
N LYS A 31 3.91 -16.88 -33.82
CA LYS A 31 4.92 -17.91 -34.19
C LYS A 31 4.26 -19.19 -34.68
N ALA A 32 3.18 -19.63 -34.04
CA ALA A 32 2.45 -20.83 -34.44
C ALA A 32 1.89 -20.68 -35.86
N ARG A 33 1.29 -19.53 -36.19
CA ARG A 33 0.74 -19.25 -37.54
C ARG A 33 1.81 -19.11 -38.61
N SER A 34 2.98 -18.59 -38.26
CA SER A 34 4.07 -18.36 -39.22
C SER A 34 5.00 -19.56 -39.39
N ASN A 35 4.64 -20.75 -38.89
CA ASN A 35 5.54 -21.92 -38.80
C ASN A 35 6.90 -21.59 -38.15
N GLY A 36 6.91 -20.66 -37.20
CA GLY A 36 8.13 -20.16 -36.54
C GLY A 36 8.70 -21.11 -35.49
N TYR A 37 8.03 -22.22 -35.20
CA TYR A 37 8.52 -23.27 -34.30
C TYR A 37 9.28 -24.33 -35.09
N LEU A 38 10.58 -24.46 -34.80
CA LEU A 38 11.46 -25.48 -35.40
C LEU A 38 11.10 -26.90 -34.96
N ASN A 39 10.55 -27.06 -33.75
CA ASN A 39 10.13 -28.33 -33.19
C ASN A 39 9.03 -28.12 -32.13
N GLU A 40 8.35 -29.21 -31.77
CA GLU A 40 7.30 -29.23 -30.76
C GLU A 40 7.81 -28.84 -29.36
N ALA A 41 9.07 -29.19 -29.05
CA ALA A 41 9.69 -28.86 -27.77
C ALA A 41 9.76 -27.33 -27.54
N SER A 42 10.03 -26.55 -28.59
CA SER A 42 10.07 -25.09 -28.50
C SER A 42 8.69 -24.48 -28.25
N TYR A 43 7.63 -25.07 -28.81
CA TYR A 43 6.26 -24.63 -28.53
C TYR A 43 5.87 -24.96 -27.09
N ASN A 44 6.15 -26.18 -26.64
CA ASN A 44 5.87 -26.61 -25.27
C ASN A 44 6.63 -25.77 -24.23
N ALA A 45 7.86 -25.36 -24.52
CA ALA A 45 8.63 -24.46 -23.66
C ALA A 45 8.00 -23.06 -23.54
N ASP A 46 7.52 -22.49 -24.66
CA ASP A 46 6.81 -21.21 -24.66
C ASP A 46 5.48 -21.30 -23.88
N MET A 47 4.74 -22.40 -24.03
CA MET A 47 3.51 -22.65 -23.26
C MET A 47 3.76 -22.79 -21.76
N GLN A 48 4.80 -23.54 -21.36
CA GLN A 48 5.22 -23.65 -19.96
C GLN A 48 5.63 -22.30 -19.38
N LYS A 49 6.35 -21.49 -20.18
CA LYS A 49 6.73 -20.13 -19.79
C LYS A 49 5.50 -19.24 -19.60
N LEU A 50 4.50 -19.32 -20.47
CA LEU A 50 3.26 -18.57 -20.35
C LEU A 50 2.52 -18.93 -19.05
N GLN A 51 2.39 -20.22 -18.75
CA GLN A 51 1.79 -20.69 -17.50
C GLN A 51 2.56 -20.19 -16.28
N LYS A 52 3.90 -20.26 -16.32
CA LYS A 52 4.75 -19.72 -15.26
C LYS A 52 4.56 -18.22 -15.07
N MET A 53 4.47 -17.44 -16.15
CA MET A 53 4.21 -16.00 -16.07
C MET A 53 2.87 -15.69 -15.39
N GLN A 54 1.83 -16.48 -15.65
CA GLN A 54 0.53 -16.34 -14.98
C GLN A 54 0.66 -16.62 -13.47
N GLN A 55 1.30 -17.74 -13.10
CA GLN A 55 1.51 -18.10 -11.70
C GLN A 55 2.39 -17.07 -10.95
N ASP A 56 3.46 -16.61 -11.58
CA ASP A 56 4.35 -15.60 -11.01
C ASP A 56 3.62 -14.26 -10.83
N ALA A 57 2.73 -13.89 -11.76
CA ALA A 57 1.92 -12.69 -11.64
C ALA A 57 0.92 -12.78 -10.47
N GLU A 58 0.22 -13.90 -10.31
CA GLU A 58 -0.68 -14.14 -9.17
C GLU A 58 0.06 -14.05 -7.84
N ASN A 59 1.19 -14.76 -7.72
CA ASN A 59 2.03 -14.73 -6.53
C ASN A 59 2.56 -13.32 -6.24
N TYR A 60 2.99 -12.59 -7.27
CA TYR A 60 3.49 -11.23 -7.12
C TYR A 60 2.41 -10.29 -6.61
N LEU A 61 1.20 -10.34 -7.19
CA LEU A 61 0.07 -9.50 -6.76
C LEU A 61 -0.39 -9.83 -5.34
N ALA A 62 -0.42 -11.11 -4.97
CA ALA A 62 -0.74 -11.53 -3.59
C ALA A 62 0.29 -11.01 -2.58
N ASN A 63 1.58 -11.09 -2.90
CA ASN A 63 2.64 -10.53 -2.07
C ASN A 63 2.56 -9.01 -1.96
N LEU A 64 2.29 -8.33 -3.08
CA LEU A 64 2.16 -6.88 -3.11
C LEU A 64 0.99 -6.40 -2.23
N SER A 65 -0.15 -7.10 -2.28
CA SER A 65 -1.29 -6.81 -1.41
C SER A 65 -0.94 -6.98 0.07
N ARG A 66 -0.35 -8.12 0.46
CA ARG A 66 0.06 -8.36 1.85
C ARG A 66 1.06 -7.31 2.37
N ASN A 67 2.01 -6.92 1.52
CA ASN A 67 2.99 -5.89 1.89
C ASN A 67 2.33 -4.52 2.06
N ALA A 68 1.37 -4.19 1.20
CA ALA A 68 0.60 -2.96 1.35
C ALA A 68 -0.21 -2.94 2.66
N ASP A 69 -0.88 -4.03 3.00
CA ASP A 69 -1.64 -4.16 4.25
C ASP A 69 -0.73 -4.02 5.48
N ASN A 70 0.43 -4.68 5.45
CA ASN A 70 1.43 -4.56 6.51
C ASN A 70 1.97 -3.12 6.63
N GLU A 71 2.28 -2.45 5.51
CA GLU A 71 2.76 -1.08 5.50
C GLU A 71 1.72 -0.12 6.09
N LEU A 72 0.45 -0.26 5.70
CA LEU A 72 -0.66 0.53 6.25
C LEU A 72 -0.84 0.28 7.75
N GLY A 73 -0.78 -0.97 8.20
CA GLY A 73 -0.82 -1.32 9.62
C GLY A 73 0.32 -0.69 10.42
N GLN A 74 1.54 -0.76 9.91
CA GLN A 74 2.71 -0.14 10.54
C GLN A 74 2.62 1.38 10.59
N GLN A 75 2.11 2.02 9.53
CA GLN A 75 1.87 3.46 9.52
C GLN A 75 0.81 3.87 10.56
N GLN A 76 -0.25 3.08 10.71
CA GLN A 76 -1.28 3.33 11.72
C GLN A 76 -0.73 3.20 13.15
N ILE A 77 0.12 2.21 13.41
CA ILE A 77 0.81 2.05 14.71
C ILE A 77 1.70 3.26 14.99
N GLN A 78 2.57 3.63 14.05
CA GLN A 78 3.46 4.78 14.21
C GLN A 78 2.70 6.10 14.42
N LEU A 79 1.58 6.28 13.73
CA LEU A 79 0.70 7.43 13.92
C LEU A 79 0.13 7.45 15.33
N ASN A 80 -0.43 6.32 15.80
CA ASN A 80 -0.98 6.21 17.15
C ASN A 80 0.08 6.45 18.22
N ASP A 81 1.28 5.88 18.08
CA ASP A 81 2.38 6.10 19.02
C ASP A 81 2.79 7.59 19.06
N SER A 82 2.83 8.25 17.90
CA SER A 82 3.14 9.68 17.81
C SER A 82 2.06 10.53 18.48
N ILE A 83 0.79 10.17 18.29
CA ILE A 83 -0.34 10.85 18.95
C ILE A 83 -0.26 10.63 20.46
N GLU A 84 -0.10 9.38 20.92
CA GLU A 84 -0.05 9.07 22.35
C GLU A 84 1.10 9.78 23.05
N LYS A 85 2.29 9.79 22.45
CA LYS A 85 3.45 10.51 22.98
C LYS A 85 3.16 12.01 23.09
N PHE A 86 2.61 12.62 22.04
CA PHE A 86 2.25 14.03 22.06
C PHE A 86 1.21 14.33 23.14
N ILE A 87 0.14 13.53 23.21
CA ILE A 87 -0.96 13.70 24.17
C ILE A 87 -0.46 13.60 25.62
N LYS A 88 0.47 12.68 25.92
CA LYS A 88 1.09 12.59 27.26
C LYS A 88 1.79 13.90 27.65
N GLU A 89 2.56 14.47 26.75
CA GLU A 89 3.29 15.72 26.99
C GLU A 89 2.35 16.93 27.05
N TYR A 90 1.35 16.99 26.15
CA TYR A 90 0.32 18.02 26.14
C TYR A 90 -0.50 18.02 27.44
N ASN A 91 -0.94 16.83 27.88
CA ASN A 91 -1.77 16.68 29.08
C ASN A 91 -1.00 16.93 30.40
N ALA A 92 0.33 16.87 30.38
CA ALA A 92 1.15 17.16 31.56
C ALA A 92 0.88 18.57 32.15
N THR A 93 0.49 19.52 31.31
CA THR A 93 0.13 20.90 31.73
C THR A 93 -1.37 21.10 31.86
N ARG A 94 -2.19 20.47 31.00
CA ARG A 94 -3.64 20.70 30.93
C ARG A 94 -4.47 19.89 31.93
N LYS A 95 -3.92 18.79 32.46
CA LYS A 95 -4.51 17.99 33.55
C LYS A 95 -5.91 17.43 33.28
N TYR A 96 -6.20 17.02 32.05
CA TYR A 96 -7.38 16.22 31.74
C TYR A 96 -7.28 14.83 32.37
N ASP A 97 -8.36 14.34 32.96
CA ASP A 97 -8.44 12.97 33.51
C ASP A 97 -8.47 11.91 32.41
N ALA A 98 -9.05 12.24 31.26
CA ALA A 98 -9.11 11.38 30.09
C ALA A 98 -9.16 12.20 28.80
N ILE A 99 -8.50 11.69 27.75
CA ILE A 99 -8.60 12.19 26.38
C ILE A 99 -9.02 11.00 25.53
N LEU A 100 -10.12 11.15 24.79
CA LEU A 100 -10.75 10.08 24.02
C LEU A 100 -10.73 10.40 22.53
N TYR A 101 -10.62 9.36 21.71
CA TYR A 101 -10.90 9.52 20.29
C TYR A 101 -12.36 9.88 20.06
N LYS A 102 -12.63 10.79 19.13
CA LYS A 102 -13.99 11.25 18.80
C LYS A 102 -14.95 10.12 18.41
N ASN A 103 -14.43 9.04 17.84
CA ASN A 103 -15.20 7.86 17.44
C ASN A 103 -15.55 6.92 18.61
N ALA A 104 -15.06 7.17 19.84
CA ALA A 104 -15.33 6.32 21.00
C ALA A 104 -16.73 6.54 21.61
N GLY A 105 -17.46 7.56 21.17
CA GLY A 105 -18.77 7.93 21.71
C GLY A 105 -19.71 8.46 20.65
N VAL A 106 -21.01 8.41 20.95
CA VAL A 106 -22.07 8.91 20.06
C VAL A 106 -22.10 10.44 20.06
N TYR A 107 -21.78 11.06 21.19
CA TYR A 107 -21.78 12.51 21.36
C TYR A 107 -20.73 12.95 22.38
N PHE A 108 -20.01 14.02 22.04
CA PHE A 108 -19.14 14.77 22.94
C PHE A 108 -19.44 16.25 22.74
N ASN A 109 -19.35 17.06 23.81
CA ASN A 109 -19.50 18.51 23.71
C ASN A 109 -18.41 19.06 22.75
N PRO A 110 -18.75 19.76 21.66
CA PRO A 110 -17.78 20.34 20.73
C PRO A 110 -16.79 21.31 21.39
N GLU A 111 -17.16 21.95 22.51
CA GLU A 111 -16.26 22.84 23.26
C GLU A 111 -15.10 22.09 23.93
N LEU A 112 -15.20 20.77 24.07
CA LEU A 112 -14.14 19.89 24.59
C LEU A 112 -13.25 19.31 23.48
N ASP A 113 -13.52 19.65 22.21
CA ASP A 113 -12.77 19.13 21.06
C ASP A 113 -11.41 19.81 20.95
N ILE A 114 -10.36 19.14 21.44
CA ILE A 114 -8.97 19.59 21.35
C ILE A 114 -8.28 19.19 20.04
N THR A 115 -8.99 18.64 19.04
CA THR A 115 -8.38 18.07 17.83
C THR A 115 -7.48 19.06 17.10
N ASN A 116 -7.89 20.32 16.99
CA ASN A 116 -7.10 21.35 16.31
C ASN A 116 -5.80 21.67 17.07
N GLU A 117 -5.85 21.82 18.40
CA GLU A 117 -4.66 22.06 19.23
C GLU A 117 -3.65 20.91 19.11
N VAL A 118 -4.16 19.67 19.05
CA VAL A 118 -3.35 18.47 18.87
C VAL A 118 -2.69 18.43 17.48
N ILE A 119 -3.45 18.75 16.42
CA ILE A 119 -2.92 18.81 15.05
C ILE A 119 -1.82 19.88 14.95
N GLU A 120 -2.05 21.07 15.50
CA GLU A 120 -1.06 22.16 15.51
C GLU A 120 0.22 21.75 16.25
N GLY A 121 0.07 21.14 17.43
CA GLY A 121 1.22 20.71 18.22
C GLY A 121 2.00 19.55 17.59
N LEU A 122 1.32 18.60 16.93
CA LEU A 122 1.97 17.54 16.16
C LEU A 122 2.72 18.11 14.94
N ASN A 123 2.11 19.04 14.20
CA ASN A 123 2.74 19.69 13.06
C ASN A 123 3.94 20.56 13.47
N ALA A 124 3.88 21.25 14.60
CA ALA A 124 4.99 22.05 15.13
C ALA A 124 6.21 21.19 15.52
N ARG A 125 5.98 19.96 16.00
CA ARG A 125 7.04 18.98 16.31
C ARG A 125 7.56 18.25 15.09
N TYR A 126 6.83 18.27 13.98
CA TYR A 126 7.25 17.66 12.75
C TYR A 126 8.40 18.46 12.12
N THR A 127 9.63 18.09 12.48
CA THR A 127 10.81 18.49 11.73
C THR A 127 10.89 17.61 10.48
N LYS A 128 10.69 18.22 9.31
CA LYS A 128 10.90 17.56 8.03
C LYS A 128 12.31 16.93 8.05
N PRO A 129 12.47 15.60 7.91
CA PRO A 129 13.80 15.02 7.86
C PRO A 129 14.55 15.69 6.70
N ALA A 130 15.75 16.20 6.99
CA ALA A 130 16.57 16.85 5.98
C ALA A 130 16.69 15.93 4.76
N GLU A 131 16.35 16.44 3.57
CA GLU A 131 16.51 15.72 2.32
C GLU A 131 17.95 15.20 2.27
N LYS A 132 18.13 13.88 2.39
CA LYS A 132 19.42 13.27 2.13
C LYS A 132 19.71 13.49 0.65
N LYS A 133 20.59 14.46 0.38
CA LYS A 133 21.23 14.64 -0.92
C LYS A 133 22.09 13.43 -1.27
#